data_AF-A4SMG1-F1
#
_entry.id   AF-A4SMG1-F1
#
_cell.length_a   1.000
_cell.length_b   1.000
_cell.length_c   1.000
_cell.angle_alpha   90.00
_cell.angle_beta   90.00
_cell.angle_gamma   90.00
#
_symmetry.space_group_name_H-M   'P 1'
#
loop_
_entity.id
_entity.type
_entity.pdbx_description
1 polymer ?
#
loop_
_entity_poly.entity_id
_entity_poly.type
_entity_poly.pdbx_seq_one_letter_code
_entity_poly.pdbx_strand_id
1 'polypeptide(L)'
;MTIYRFCSSGDVVTLHSGGHKMTVKSVDYAEQSPDAERVNVCCVWFNEALGGQPIEYTFQRELLNLVGDESPYARSHIRFTLGQVVKLRSGGPSMTIAGFERTGDIRGYFCVWLDEHNRDPLTCVFQADCLEAVPEA
;
A
#
# COMPACT_ATOMS: atom_id res chain seq x y z
N MET A 1 2.82 -14.76 25.22
CA MET A 1 3.96 -14.70 24.28
C MET A 1 3.43 -14.02 23.02
N THR A 2 3.61 -12.71 22.91
CA THR A 2 3.11 -11.95 21.76
C THR A 2 4.06 -12.20 20.61
N ILE A 3 3.62 -12.93 19.59
CA ILE A 3 4.38 -13.09 18.36
C ILE A 3 4.37 -11.72 17.68
N TYR A 4 5.49 -11.00 17.73
CA TYR A 4 5.68 -9.80 16.94
C TYR A 4 5.74 -10.22 15.47
N ARG A 5 4.61 -10.12 14.75
CA ARG A 5 4.65 -10.23 13.30
C ARG A 5 5.37 -9.01 12.75
N PHE A 6 6.37 -9.26 11.91
CA PHE A 6 7.06 -8.21 11.17
C PHE A 6 6.11 -7.62 10.13
N CYS A 7 6.00 -6.29 10.14
CA CYS A 7 5.31 -5.53 9.10
C CYS A 7 6.05 -5.71 7.77
N SER A 8 5.32 -5.95 6.68
CA SER A 8 5.82 -6.19 5.33
C SER A 8 5.06 -5.37 4.30
N SER A 9 5.62 -5.21 3.09
CA SER A 9 4.91 -4.54 1.99
C SER A 9 3.54 -5.20 1.72
N GLY A 10 2.54 -4.37 1.43
CA GLY A 10 1.15 -4.78 1.24
C GLY A 10 0.37 -5.02 2.53
N ASP A 11 0.99 -5.02 3.71
CA ASP A 11 0.25 -5.15 4.96
C ASP A 11 -0.66 -3.95 5.18
N VAL A 12 -1.83 -4.18 5.78
CA VAL A 12 -2.71 -3.10 6.21
C VAL A 12 -2.44 -2.81 7.67
N VAL A 13 -2.21 -1.55 8.00
CA VAL A 13 -1.87 -1.06 9.34
C VAL A 13 -2.76 0.11 9.74
N THR A 14 -2.76 0.44 11.03
CA THR A 14 -3.35 1.66 11.58
C THR A 14 -2.47 2.17 12.73
N LEU A 15 -2.64 3.42 13.16
CA LEU A 15 -1.92 3.91 14.34
C LEU A 15 -2.45 3.24 15.63
N HIS A 16 -1.63 3.19 16.68
CA HIS A 16 -2.09 2.75 18.00
C HIS A 16 -3.29 3.55 18.53
N SER A 17 -3.38 4.84 18.17
CA SER A 17 -4.52 5.70 18.47
C SER A 17 -5.76 5.43 17.60
N GLY A 18 -5.67 4.53 16.62
CA GLY A 18 -6.69 4.31 15.59
C GLY A 18 -6.56 5.29 14.41
N GLY A 19 -7.63 5.40 13.62
CA GLY A 19 -7.71 6.30 12.46
C GLY A 19 -7.85 5.53 11.14
N HIS A 20 -7.32 6.11 10.06
CA HIS A 20 -7.36 5.49 8.73
C HIS A 20 -6.60 4.17 8.71
N LYS A 21 -7.10 3.23 7.92
CA LYS A 21 -6.33 2.05 7.51
C LYS A 21 -5.37 2.48 6.42
N MET A 22 -4.15 1.98 6.48
CA MET A 22 -3.07 2.34 5.58
C MET A 22 -2.40 1.09 5.04
N THR A 23 -2.00 1.09 3.78
CA THR A 23 -1.25 -0.01 3.17
C THR A 23 0.24 0.31 3.27
N VAL A 24 1.03 -0.67 3.70
CA VAL A 24 2.48 -0.54 3.79
C VAL A 24 3.05 -0.60 2.39
N LYS A 25 3.68 0.49 1.95
CA LYS A 25 4.32 0.62 0.65
C LYS A 25 5.75 0.08 0.67
N SER A 26 6.48 0.34 1.74
CA SER A 26 7.83 -0.16 1.93
C SER A 26 8.23 -0.15 3.40
N VAL A 27 9.20 -0.99 3.73
CA VAL A 27 9.83 -1.04 5.05
C VAL A 27 11.31 -0.80 4.85
N ASP A 28 11.83 0.25 5.48
CA ASP A 28 13.25 0.57 5.47
C ASP A 28 13.88 0.02 6.75
N TYR A 29 14.55 -1.12 6.57
CA TYR A 29 15.42 -1.69 7.59
C TYR A 29 16.76 -0.97 7.43
N ALA A 30 17.01 0.06 8.23
CA ALA A 30 18.27 0.79 8.18
C ALA A 30 19.44 -0.20 8.22
N GLU A 31 20.12 -0.37 7.08
CA GLU A 31 21.26 -1.27 6.97
C GLU A 31 22.37 -0.76 7.90
N GLN A 32 22.77 -1.60 8.87
CA GLN A 32 24.01 -1.44 9.66
C GLN A 32 24.02 -0.42 10.83
N SER A 33 22.88 -0.08 11.44
CA SER A 33 22.93 0.54 12.78
C SER A 33 22.90 -0.54 13.87
N PRO A 34 23.82 -0.53 14.86
CA PRO A 34 23.72 -1.41 16.04
C PRO A 34 22.44 -1.15 16.87
N ASP A 35 21.76 -0.03 16.65
CA ASP A 35 20.42 0.27 17.14
C ASP A 35 19.35 -0.11 16.10
N ALA A 36 19.17 -1.41 15.88
CA ALA A 36 18.15 -2.00 15.00
C ALA A 36 16.69 -1.72 15.45
N GLU A 37 16.47 -0.78 16.36
CA GLU A 37 15.18 -0.48 16.99
C GLU A 37 14.30 0.50 16.20
N ARG A 38 14.84 1.20 15.18
CA ARG A 38 14.08 2.21 14.43
C ARG A 38 13.80 1.76 13.00
N VAL A 39 12.77 0.94 12.85
CA VAL A 39 12.27 0.51 11.54
C VAL A 39 11.29 1.56 11.03
N ASN A 40 11.61 2.18 9.90
CA ASN A 40 10.73 3.12 9.22
C ASN A 40 9.78 2.36 8.30
N VAL A 41 8.50 2.67 8.37
CA VAL A 41 7.45 2.07 7.55
C VAL A 41 6.78 3.16 6.74
N CYS A 42 6.94 3.11 5.42
CA CYS A 42 6.22 4.00 4.51
C CYS A 42 4.83 3.44 4.27
N CYS A 43 3.81 4.23 4.58
CA CYS A 43 2.41 3.89 4.46
C CYS A 43 1.74 4.77 3.39
N VAL A 44 0.78 4.20 2.68
CA VAL A 44 -0.05 4.88 1.68
C VAL A 44 -1.53 4.60 1.92
N TRP A 45 -2.39 5.60 1.75
CA TRP A 45 -3.85 5.47 1.84
C TRP A 45 -4.56 6.59 1.08
N PHE A 46 -5.87 6.46 0.88
CA PHE A 46 -6.70 7.52 0.36
C PHE A 46 -7.46 8.21 1.49
N ASN A 47 -7.56 9.53 1.43
CA ASN A 47 -8.47 10.30 2.26
C ASN A 47 -9.50 10.99 1.35
N GLU A 48 -10.69 10.42 1.28
CA GLU A 48 -11.78 10.92 0.43
C GLU A 48 -12.14 12.38 0.74
N ALA A 49 -11.93 12.84 1.98
CA ALA A 49 -12.21 14.22 2.37
C ALA A 49 -11.16 15.24 1.87
N LEU A 50 -9.98 14.79 1.41
CA LEU A 50 -8.89 15.64 0.94
C LEU A 50 -8.68 15.57 -0.58
N GLY A 51 -9.65 14.98 -1.31
CA GLY A 51 -9.57 14.73 -2.74
C GLY A 51 -8.95 13.37 -3.04
N GLY A 52 -9.29 12.80 -4.20
CA GLY A 52 -8.98 11.42 -4.55
C GLY A 52 -7.49 11.07 -4.76
N GLN A 53 -6.53 11.89 -4.31
CA GLN A 53 -5.11 11.58 -4.38
C GLN A 53 -4.65 10.73 -3.17
N PRO A 54 -3.72 9.78 -3.38
CA PRO A 54 -3.16 9.02 -2.28
C PRO A 54 -2.24 9.89 -1.43
N ILE A 55 -2.28 9.64 -0.12
CA ILE A 55 -1.40 10.25 0.88
C ILE A 55 -0.31 9.23 1.23
N GLU A 56 0.93 9.70 1.27
CA GLU A 56 2.07 8.90 1.72
C GLU A 56 2.69 9.52 2.97
N TYR A 57 2.99 8.69 3.97
CA TYR A 57 3.68 9.13 5.18
C TYR A 57 4.52 8.01 5.79
N THR A 58 5.65 8.37 6.39
CA THR A 58 6.56 7.42 7.02
C THR A 58 6.41 7.46 8.53
N PHE A 59 6.16 6.30 9.14
CA PHE A 59 6.01 6.14 10.58
C PHE A 59 7.13 5.27 11.16
N GLN A 60 7.43 5.47 12.44
CA GLN A 60 8.13 4.44 13.21
C GLN A 60 7.20 3.23 13.36
N ARG A 61 7.73 2.02 13.16
CA ARG A 61 6.96 0.77 13.24
C ARG A 61 6.24 0.61 14.58
N GLU A 62 6.83 1.07 15.68
CA GLU A 62 6.27 0.99 17.04
C GLU A 62 5.01 1.83 17.23
N LEU A 63 4.62 2.64 16.24
CA LEU A 63 3.37 3.41 16.27
C LEU A 63 2.21 2.68 15.59
N LEU A 64 2.48 1.54 14.94
CA LEU A 64 1.55 0.87 14.03
C LEU A 64 1.02 -0.46 14.61
N ASN A 65 -0.28 -0.67 14.45
CA ASN A 65 -0.96 -1.94 14.63
C ASN A 65 -1.22 -2.58 13.26
N LEU A 66 -0.91 -3.88 13.12
CA LEU A 66 -1.30 -4.68 11.96
C LEU A 66 -2.82 -4.93 11.97
N VAL A 67 -3.46 -4.79 10.81
CA VAL A 67 -4.89 -4.99 10.59
C VAL A 67 -5.07 -6.18 9.66
N GLY A 68 -5.29 -7.36 10.24
CA GLY A 68 -5.46 -8.62 9.49
C GLY A 68 -4.21 -9.50 9.54
N ASP A 69 -4.38 -10.76 9.13
CA ASP A 69 -3.37 -11.81 9.31
C ASP A 69 -2.87 -12.42 7.99
N GLU A 70 -3.03 -11.70 6.89
CA GLU A 70 -2.67 -12.19 5.56
C GLU A 70 -1.15 -12.39 5.43
N SER A 71 -0.77 -13.57 4.94
CA SER A 71 0.63 -13.94 4.79
C SER A 71 1.30 -13.12 3.68
N PRO A 72 2.46 -12.48 3.94
CA PRO A 72 3.21 -11.75 2.91
C PRO A 72 3.69 -12.67 1.77
N TYR A 73 3.89 -13.97 2.04
CA TYR A 73 4.30 -14.95 1.03
C TYR A 73 3.25 -15.19 -0.06
N ALA A 74 1.98 -14.88 0.20
CA ALA A 74 0.93 -14.98 -0.81
C ALA A 74 1.01 -13.85 -1.85
N ARG A 75 1.76 -12.77 -1.58
CA ARG A 75 1.72 -11.53 -2.36
C ARG A 75 2.82 -11.39 -3.40
N SER A 76 3.99 -12.02 -3.18
CA SER A 76 5.18 -11.94 -4.05
C SER A 76 4.98 -12.43 -5.50
N HIS A 77 3.84 -13.05 -5.81
CA HIS A 77 3.50 -13.56 -7.13
C HIS A 77 2.31 -12.85 -7.78
N ILE A 78 1.78 -11.79 -7.16
CA ILE A 78 0.65 -11.03 -7.69
C ILE A 78 1.04 -10.41 -9.03
N ARG A 79 0.18 -10.62 -10.03
CA ARG A 79 0.30 -10.02 -11.36
C ARG A 79 -1.05 -9.50 -11.78
N PHE A 80 -1.07 -8.23 -12.17
CA PHE A 80 -2.24 -7.63 -12.78
C PHE A 80 -2.07 -7.49 -14.29
N THR A 81 -3.18 -7.46 -15.01
CA THR A 81 -3.25 -7.23 -16.46
C THR A 81 -3.75 -5.82 -16.76
N LEU A 82 -3.44 -5.31 -17.96
CA LEU A 82 -3.98 -4.03 -18.44
C LEU A 82 -5.52 -4.09 -18.45
N GLY A 83 -6.15 -3.00 -18.01
CA GLY A 83 -7.61 -2.89 -17.90
C GLY A 83 -8.21 -3.56 -16.66
N GLN A 84 -7.42 -4.33 -15.89
CA GLN A 84 -7.91 -4.94 -14.67
C GLN A 84 -8.25 -3.87 -13.62
N VAL A 85 -9.37 -4.05 -12.94
CA VAL A 85 -9.80 -3.18 -11.84
C VAL A 85 -9.15 -3.67 -10.54
N VAL A 86 -8.48 -2.74 -9.87
CA VAL A 86 -7.77 -2.95 -8.62
C VAL A 86 -8.13 -1.86 -7.62
N LYS A 87 -7.80 -2.07 -6.36
CA LYS A 87 -7.79 -1.01 -5.35
C LYS A 87 -6.64 -1.23 -4.38
N LEU A 88 -6.35 -0.22 -3.58
CA LEU A 88 -5.39 -0.34 -2.50
C LEU A 88 -5.97 -1.28 -1.42
N ARG A 89 -5.14 -2.12 -0.80
CA ARG A 89 -5.57 -3.10 0.21
C ARG A 89 -6.23 -2.47 1.44
N SER A 90 -5.84 -1.25 1.80
CA SER A 90 -6.49 -0.49 2.86
C SER A 90 -7.83 0.12 2.45
N GLY A 91 -8.24 -0.03 1.20
CA GLY A 91 -9.43 0.59 0.60
C GLY A 91 -9.12 1.87 -0.17
N GLY A 92 -10.17 2.52 -0.67
CA GLY A 92 -10.09 3.71 -1.54
C GLY A 92 -10.84 3.49 -2.86
N PRO A 93 -10.64 4.40 -3.84
CA PRO A 93 -11.29 4.29 -5.13
C PRO A 93 -10.87 3.02 -5.88
N SER A 94 -11.77 2.53 -6.73
CA SER A 94 -11.41 1.54 -7.72
C SER A 94 -10.57 2.20 -8.81
N MET A 95 -9.47 1.56 -9.17
CA MET A 95 -8.50 2.03 -10.14
C MET A 95 -8.33 1.02 -11.26
N THR A 96 -7.95 1.49 -12.44
CA THR A 96 -7.68 0.66 -13.60
C THR A 96 -6.19 0.61 -13.87
N ILE A 97 -5.67 -0.59 -14.14
CA ILE A 97 -4.28 -0.77 -14.56
C ILE A 97 -4.10 -0.25 -15.99
N ALA A 98 -3.35 0.85 -16.14
CA ALA A 98 -3.04 1.47 -17.43
C ALA A 98 -1.66 1.08 -17.97
N GLY A 99 -0.78 0.55 -17.12
CA GLY A 99 0.59 0.20 -17.47
C GLY A 99 1.32 -0.48 -16.32
N PHE A 100 2.54 -0.91 -16.58
CA PHE A 100 3.46 -1.34 -15.54
C PHE A 100 4.89 -1.00 -15.92
N GLU A 101 5.71 -0.70 -14.92
CA GLU A 101 7.15 -0.55 -15.03
C GLU A 101 7.84 -1.64 -14.22
N ARG A 102 9.03 -2.04 -14.68
CA ARG A 102 9.88 -2.97 -13.97
C ARG A 102 11.23 -2.32 -13.71
N THR A 103 11.52 -2.08 -12.45
CA THR A 103 12.79 -1.52 -11.99
C THR A 103 13.44 -2.55 -11.08
N GLY A 104 14.37 -3.33 -11.63
CA GLY A 104 14.95 -4.49 -10.95
C GLY A 104 13.91 -5.56 -10.63
N ASP A 105 13.77 -5.89 -9.35
CA ASP A 105 12.78 -6.85 -8.83
C ASP A 105 11.42 -6.20 -8.49
N ILE A 106 11.36 -4.87 -8.45
CA ILE A 106 10.13 -4.13 -8.12
C ILE A 106 9.27 -4.00 -9.38
N ARG A 107 7.99 -4.38 -9.26
CA ARG A 107 6.97 -4.13 -10.28
C ARG A 107 6.05 -3.00 -9.82
N GLY A 108 6.18 -1.85 -10.46
CA GLY A 108 5.25 -0.74 -10.32
C GLY A 108 4.11 -0.89 -11.33
N TYR A 109 2.89 -0.67 -10.88
CA TYR A 109 1.69 -0.65 -11.71
C TYR A 109 1.17 0.77 -11.81
N PHE A 110 1.05 1.28 -13.03
CA PHE A 110 0.42 2.57 -13.30
C PHE A 110 -1.09 2.40 -13.19
N CYS A 111 -1.66 3.02 -12.16
CA CYS A 111 -3.09 3.03 -11.89
C CYS A 111 -3.68 4.37 -12.33
N VAL A 112 -4.86 4.33 -12.95
CA VAL A 112 -5.65 5.51 -13.32
C VAL A 112 -7.06 5.38 -12.74
N TRP A 113 -7.62 6.49 -12.26
CA TRP A 113 -9.01 6.55 -11.79
C TRP A 113 -9.57 7.97 -11.97
N LEU A 114 -10.89 8.06 -11.83
CA LEU A 114 -11.60 9.33 -11.81
C LEU A 114 -12.03 9.63 -10.37
N ASP A 115 -11.97 10.91 -10.02
CA ASP A 115 -12.47 11.43 -8.74
C ASP A 115 -13.41 12.59 -9.05
N GLU A 116 -14.54 12.67 -8.35
CA GLU A 116 -15.58 13.67 -8.64
C GLU A 116 -15.10 15.11 -8.44
N HIS A 117 -14.07 15.29 -7.61
CA HIS A 117 -13.47 16.58 -7.31
C HIS A 117 -12.41 17.00 -8.35
N ASN A 118 -12.01 16.10 -9.24
CA ASN A 118 -10.95 16.32 -10.22
C ASN A 118 -11.50 16.22 -11.66
N ARG A 119 -11.25 17.26 -12.46
CA ARG A 119 -11.67 17.27 -13.87
C ARG A 119 -10.85 16.33 -14.75
N ASP A 120 -9.59 16.13 -14.37
CA ASP A 120 -8.66 15.28 -15.09
C ASP A 120 -8.49 13.93 -14.39
N PRO A 121 -8.19 12.85 -15.13
CA PRO A 121 -7.88 11.56 -14.52
C PRO A 121 -6.70 11.66 -13.56
N LEU A 122 -6.86 11.04 -12.39
CA LEU A 122 -5.78 10.88 -11.43
C LEU A 122 -4.96 9.65 -11.77
N THR A 123 -3.65 9.73 -11.54
CA THR A 123 -2.73 8.62 -11.79
C THR A 123 -1.72 8.47 -10.66
N CYS A 124 -1.30 7.24 -10.38
CA CYS A 124 -0.23 6.94 -9.44
C CYS A 124 0.37 5.56 -9.72
N VAL A 125 1.62 5.35 -9.30
CA VAL A 125 2.30 4.06 -9.39
C VAL A 125 2.25 3.37 -8.03
N PHE A 126 1.73 2.15 -8.00
CA PHE A 126 1.73 1.30 -6.79
C PHE A 126 2.50 0.02 -7.03
N GLN A 127 3.14 -0.49 -5.98
CA GLN A 127 3.69 -1.84 -6.00
C GLN A 127 2.57 -2.87 -6.02
N ALA A 128 2.83 -4.03 -6.64
CA ALA A 128 1.86 -5.12 -6.74
C ALA A 128 1.27 -5.52 -5.38
N ASP A 129 2.12 -5.60 -4.35
CA ASP A 129 1.75 -6.04 -3.01
C ASP A 129 0.74 -5.09 -2.34
N CYS A 130 0.74 -3.81 -2.72
CA CYS A 130 -0.19 -2.81 -2.19
C CYS A 130 -1.62 -2.94 -2.74
N LEU A 131 -1.78 -3.68 -3.83
CA LEU A 131 -3.02 -3.74 -4.59
C LEU A 131 -3.74 -5.07 -4.36
N GLU A 132 -5.05 -5.02 -4.50
CA GLU A 132 -5.91 -6.20 -4.61
C GLU A 132 -6.85 -6.06 -5.81
N ALA A 133 -7.14 -7.18 -6.46
CA ALA A 133 -8.11 -7.23 -7.54
C ALA A 133 -9.51 -6.98 -6.97
N VAL A 134 -10.30 -6.14 -7.64
CA VAL A 134 -11.72 -5.99 -7.35
C VAL A 134 -12.47 -7.05 -8.16
N PRO A 135 -13.23 -7.96 -7.53
CA PRO A 135 -14.02 -8.94 -8.27
C PRO A 135 -14.99 -8.24 -9.23
N GLU A 136 -15.11 -8.74 -10.45
CA GLU A 136 -16.19 -8.32 -11.35
C GLU A 136 -17.53 -8.76 -10.73
N ALA A 137 -18.49 -7.84 -10.68
CA ALA A 137 -19.83 -8.06 -10.12
C ALA A 137 -20.73 -8.85 -11.08
#